data_AF-A0A7Y8HWI9-F1
#
_entry.id   AF-A0A7Y8HWI9-F1
#
_cell.length_a   1.000
_cell.length_b   1.000
_cell.length_c   1.000
_cell.angle_alpha   90.00
_cell.angle_beta   90.00
_cell.angle_gamma   90.00
#
_symmetry.space_group_name_H-M   'P 1'
#
loop_
_entity.id
_entity.type
_entity.pdbx_description
1 polymer ?
#
loop_
_entity_poly.entity_id
_entity_poly.type
_entity_poly.pdbx_seq_one_letter_code
_entity_poly.pdbx_strand_id
1 'polypeptide(L)'
;MVIYPINDNGQRTGTMLFIDNKTIKFIKNAIKEKGIIQMGACRDNPPPNSLGKMLQGMGKSPQFLSYVLPLLEQEGFLTSYKEGKAFWVKKTASREINSINKTQIDGKGDIEIPDKDEFIKGCNAFKKREKRDSMYKVATFLVKHFWGSPRDMSDALGILLFTWNHAFYRYGLFDYDKLEKCIKNNIPKLEEFRNRNIFNLKRDDERDIKNLFNNFHKALQISEGRLKGKSSPVAVSKALHLLAPDFLPLWDNKIAQAYGCYYSVNPAEEYVRFCRIVKAIAEQVKDFISPTDKTILKLIDEYNYSKYTQEWI
;
A
#
# COMPACT_ATOMS: atom_id res chain seq x y z
N MET A 1 1.40 23.57 -8.18
CA MET A 1 2.30 22.48 -8.63
C MET A 1 3.14 22.99 -9.79
N VAL A 2 4.45 22.72 -9.78
CA VAL A 2 5.37 23.12 -10.86
C VAL A 2 5.73 21.88 -11.67
N ILE A 3 5.56 21.93 -12.99
CA ILE A 3 5.90 20.84 -13.91
C ILE A 3 7.01 21.29 -14.86
N TYR A 4 7.98 20.41 -15.05
CA TYR A 4 9.06 20.56 -16.02
C TYR A 4 8.89 19.52 -17.12
N PRO A 5 8.30 19.88 -18.28
CA PRO A 5 8.14 18.94 -19.39
C PRO A 5 9.50 18.46 -19.88
N ILE A 6 9.58 17.17 -20.17
CA ILE A 6 10.73 16.54 -20.80
C ILE A 6 10.47 16.34 -22.30
N ASN A 7 11.50 16.46 -23.13
CA ASN A 7 11.46 16.12 -24.54
C ASN A 7 11.58 14.60 -24.73
N ASP A 8 11.51 14.14 -25.98
CA ASP A 8 11.61 12.71 -26.34
C ASP A 8 12.94 12.06 -25.92
N ASN A 9 13.97 12.87 -25.66
CA ASN A 9 15.28 12.43 -25.16
C ASN A 9 15.36 12.44 -23.62
N GLY A 10 14.25 12.67 -22.92
CA GLY A 10 14.18 12.73 -21.45
C GLY A 10 14.79 14.01 -20.84
N GLN A 11 15.17 14.99 -21.65
CA GLN A 11 15.77 16.24 -21.19
C GLN A 11 14.70 17.31 -20.95
N ARG A 12 14.88 18.15 -19.93
CA ARG A 12 13.95 19.25 -19.64
C ARG A 12 13.91 20.24 -20.80
N THR A 13 12.70 20.58 -21.23
CA THR A 13 12.44 21.52 -22.33
C THR A 13 12.71 23.00 -21.98
N GLY A 14 13.21 23.29 -20.77
CA GLY A 14 13.38 24.65 -20.25
C GLY A 14 12.06 25.36 -19.90
N THR A 15 10.91 24.80 -20.30
CA THR A 15 9.59 25.36 -20.00
C THR A 15 9.16 24.97 -18.59
N MET A 16 8.65 25.93 -17.83
CA MET A 16 8.09 25.71 -16.50
C MET A 16 6.58 25.94 -16.55
N LEU A 17 5.80 24.92 -16.19
CA LEU A 17 4.34 25.01 -16.13
C LEU A 17 3.89 25.13 -14.68
N PHE A 18 3.20 26.23 -14.37
CA PHE A 18 2.59 26.44 -13.06
C PHE A 18 1.12 26.07 -13.09
N ILE A 19 0.76 24.99 -12.42
CA ILE A 19 -0.62 24.56 -12.24
C ILE A 19 -1.08 25.01 -10.85
N ASP A 20 -1.92 26.04 -10.83
CA ASP A 20 -2.54 26.56 -9.62
C ASP A 20 -3.77 25.75 -9.20
N ASN A 21 -4.11 25.83 -7.91
CA ASN A 21 -5.25 25.09 -7.34
C ASN A 21 -6.60 25.55 -7.93
N LYS A 22 -6.70 26.80 -8.38
CA LYS A 22 -7.92 27.34 -9.00
C LYS A 22 -8.22 26.63 -10.32
N THR A 23 -7.19 26.35 -11.11
CA THR A 23 -7.26 25.63 -12.39
C THR A 23 -7.67 24.17 -12.16
N ILE A 24 -7.08 23.50 -11.16
CA ILE A 24 -7.45 22.12 -10.81
C ILE A 24 -8.92 22.06 -10.34
N LYS A 25 -9.34 22.98 -9.47
CA LYS A 25 -10.72 23.05 -8.96
C LYS A 25 -11.71 23.28 -10.09
N PHE A 26 -11.37 24.14 -11.05
CA PHE A 26 -12.18 24.37 -12.24
C PHE A 26 -12.35 23.09 -13.07
N ILE A 27 -11.25 22.39 -13.38
CA ILE A 27 -11.30 21.13 -14.15
C ILE A 27 -12.17 20.09 -13.42
N LYS A 28 -11.99 19.92 -12.10
CA LYS A 28 -12.81 18.99 -11.29
C LYS A 28 -14.31 19.35 -11.36
N ASN A 29 -14.65 20.63 -11.27
CA ASN A 29 -16.04 21.08 -11.35
C ASN A 29 -16.65 20.87 -12.74
N ALA A 30 -15.93 21.21 -13.80
CA ALA A 30 -16.39 20.99 -15.18
C ALA A 30 -16.69 19.51 -15.46
N ILE A 31 -15.84 18.60 -14.98
CA ILE A 31 -16.07 17.15 -15.10
C ILE A 31 -17.29 16.70 -14.29
N LYS A 32 -17.48 17.24 -13.07
CA LYS A 32 -18.65 16.92 -12.24
C LYS A 32 -19.96 17.38 -12.87
N GLU A 33 -19.98 18.60 -13.41
CA GLU A 33 -21.17 19.21 -14.00
C GLU A 33 -21.58 18.56 -15.31
N LYS A 34 -20.60 18.19 -16.15
CA LYS A 34 -20.86 17.59 -17.47
C LYS A 34 -20.99 16.08 -17.44
N GLY A 35 -20.47 15.42 -16.39
CA GLY A 35 -20.44 13.96 -16.24
C GLY A 35 -19.40 13.31 -17.16
N ILE A 36 -19.56 13.47 -18.47
CA ILE A 36 -18.66 13.04 -19.54
C ILE A 36 -18.30 14.26 -20.39
N ILE A 37 -17.01 14.51 -20.61
CA ILE A 37 -16.55 15.66 -21.39
C ILE A 37 -15.29 15.32 -22.18
N GLN A 38 -15.18 15.87 -23.38
CA GLN A 38 -13.97 15.73 -24.20
C GLN A 38 -12.81 16.52 -23.58
N MET A 39 -11.62 15.92 -23.54
CA MET A 39 -10.40 16.56 -23.04
C MET A 39 -10.03 17.79 -23.88
N GLY A 40 -9.74 17.59 -25.17
CA GLY A 40 -9.42 18.69 -26.08
C GLY A 40 -8.08 19.39 -25.77
N ALA A 41 -7.00 18.65 -25.56
CA ALA A 41 -5.67 19.21 -25.22
C ALA A 41 -4.95 19.99 -26.35
N CYS A 42 -5.59 20.15 -27.51
CA CYS A 42 -5.01 20.90 -28.64
C CYS A 42 -4.84 22.37 -28.24
N ARG A 43 -3.63 22.91 -28.39
CA ARG A 43 -3.29 24.29 -28.04
C ARG A 43 -4.09 25.29 -28.87
N ASP A 44 -4.14 25.06 -30.17
CA ASP A 44 -4.56 26.07 -31.14
C ASP A 44 -6.05 26.01 -31.41
N ASN A 45 -6.63 24.81 -31.50
CA ASN A 45 -8.04 24.63 -31.82
C ASN A 45 -8.68 23.48 -31.01
N PRO A 46 -8.88 23.66 -29.69
CA PRO A 46 -9.58 22.66 -28.90
C PRO A 46 -11.06 22.58 -29.34
N PRO A 47 -11.66 21.38 -29.37
CA PRO A 47 -13.05 21.20 -29.79
C PRO A 47 -14.03 22.08 -28.99
N PRO A 48 -15.10 22.58 -29.62
CA PRO A 48 -16.17 23.28 -28.91
C PRO A 48 -16.71 22.41 -27.76
N ASN A 49 -17.00 23.02 -26.60
CA ASN A 49 -17.48 22.33 -25.40
C ASN A 49 -16.51 21.33 -24.74
N SER A 50 -15.23 21.30 -25.16
CA SER A 50 -14.19 20.52 -24.47
C SER A 50 -13.63 21.22 -23.23
N LEU A 51 -13.00 20.47 -22.33
CA LEU A 51 -12.23 21.04 -21.23
C LEU A 51 -11.16 22.02 -21.72
N GLY A 52 -10.51 21.71 -22.85
CA GLY A 52 -9.53 22.60 -23.46
C GLY A 52 -10.12 23.94 -23.85
N LYS A 53 -11.30 23.95 -24.47
CA LYS A 53 -11.99 25.20 -24.84
C LYS A 53 -12.42 26.00 -23.61
N MET A 54 -12.87 25.32 -22.56
CA MET A 54 -13.21 25.93 -21.27
C MET A 54 -11.98 26.57 -20.60
N LEU A 55 -10.82 25.91 -20.65
CA LEU A 55 -9.56 26.46 -20.12
C LEU A 55 -9.06 27.68 -20.91
N GLN A 56 -9.23 27.70 -22.23
CA GLN A 56 -8.92 28.89 -23.03
C GLN A 56 -9.74 30.10 -22.55
N GLY A 57 -11.01 29.91 -22.18
CA GLY A 57 -11.86 30.97 -21.61
C GLY A 57 -11.33 31.54 -20.28
N MET A 58 -10.45 30.81 -19.60
CA MET A 58 -9.75 31.27 -18.39
C MET A 58 -8.36 31.85 -18.67
N GLY A 59 -7.97 32.00 -19.94
CA GLY A 59 -6.61 32.38 -20.33
C GLY A 59 -5.56 31.31 -20.06
N LYS A 60 -5.95 30.02 -19.98
CA LYS A 60 -5.05 28.89 -19.74
C LYS A 60 -4.87 28.05 -21.00
N SER A 61 -3.67 27.49 -21.18
CA SER A 61 -3.39 26.59 -22.31
C SER A 61 -4.11 25.24 -22.13
N PRO A 62 -4.82 24.73 -23.15
CA PRO A 62 -5.42 23.39 -23.14
C PRO A 62 -4.43 22.26 -22.85
N GLN A 63 -3.14 22.46 -23.17
CA GLN A 63 -2.09 21.47 -22.93
C GLN A 63 -1.93 21.12 -21.45
N PHE A 64 -2.42 21.95 -20.53
CA PHE A 64 -2.46 21.66 -19.09
C PHE A 64 -3.15 20.33 -18.79
N LEU A 65 -4.16 19.98 -19.59
CA LEU A 65 -4.92 18.75 -19.40
C LEU A 65 -4.04 17.49 -19.53
N SER A 66 -3.01 17.52 -20.38
CA SER A 66 -2.08 16.39 -20.55
C SER A 66 -1.27 16.09 -19.30
N TYR A 67 -1.19 17.06 -18.37
CA TYR A 67 -0.48 16.91 -17.11
C TYR A 67 -1.44 16.73 -15.92
N VAL A 68 -2.57 17.42 -15.93
CA VAL A 68 -3.53 17.40 -14.81
C VAL A 68 -4.35 16.11 -14.82
N LEU A 69 -4.87 15.70 -15.98
CA LEU A 69 -5.81 14.56 -16.04
C LEU A 69 -5.18 13.24 -15.59
N PRO A 70 -3.92 12.90 -15.94
CA PRO A 70 -3.27 11.69 -15.42
C PRO A 70 -3.17 11.68 -13.89
N LEU A 71 -2.92 12.84 -13.27
CA LEU A 71 -2.87 12.94 -11.81
C LEU A 71 -4.25 12.76 -11.19
N LEU A 72 -5.29 13.33 -11.81
CA LEU A 72 -6.67 13.15 -11.35
C LEU A 72 -7.18 11.71 -11.53
N GLU A 73 -6.73 11.04 -12.57
CA GLU A 73 -6.98 9.62 -12.80
C GLU A 73 -6.25 8.76 -11.76
N GLN A 74 -4.99 9.08 -11.44
CA GLN A 74 -4.24 8.46 -10.35
C GLN A 74 -4.89 8.70 -8.97
N GLU A 75 -5.52 9.86 -8.76
CA GLU A 75 -6.33 10.17 -7.57
C GLU A 75 -7.70 9.46 -7.55
N GLY A 76 -8.04 8.69 -8.59
CA GLY A 76 -9.34 8.01 -8.73
C GLY A 76 -10.52 8.95 -9.00
N PHE A 77 -10.27 10.23 -9.24
CA PHE A 77 -11.32 11.23 -9.42
C PHE A 77 -12.07 11.07 -10.75
N LEU A 78 -11.36 10.65 -11.79
CA LEU A 78 -11.90 10.46 -13.14
C LEU A 78 -11.34 9.18 -13.76
N THR A 79 -11.96 8.75 -14.85
CA THR A 79 -11.38 7.77 -15.78
C THR A 79 -11.30 8.42 -17.16
N SER A 80 -10.21 8.19 -17.87
CA SER A 80 -10.04 8.61 -19.24
C SER A 80 -10.21 7.44 -20.21
N TYR A 81 -10.74 7.72 -21.40
CA TYR A 81 -10.84 6.73 -22.48
C TYR A 81 -10.76 7.42 -23.84
N LYS A 82 -10.47 6.63 -24.87
CA LYS A 82 -10.34 7.12 -26.24
C LYS A 82 -11.52 6.61 -27.07
N GLU A 83 -12.15 7.51 -27.81
CA GLU A 83 -13.21 7.19 -28.76
C GLU A 83 -12.88 7.86 -30.10
N GLY A 84 -12.55 7.04 -31.11
CA GLY A 84 -11.96 7.52 -32.35
C GLY A 84 -10.62 8.24 -32.13
N LYS A 85 -10.52 9.49 -32.59
CA LYS A 85 -9.34 10.35 -32.38
C LYS A 85 -9.43 11.19 -31.10
N ALA A 86 -10.56 11.16 -30.39
CA ALA A 86 -10.83 12.01 -29.24
C ALA A 86 -10.51 11.30 -27.92
N PHE A 87 -9.96 12.05 -26.97
CA PHE A 87 -9.87 11.66 -25.58
C PHE A 87 -11.05 12.22 -24.80
N TRP A 88 -11.72 11.35 -24.05
CA TRP A 88 -12.85 11.67 -23.19
C TRP A 88 -12.47 11.40 -21.75
N VAL A 89 -13.00 12.22 -20.87
CA VAL A 89 -12.93 11.98 -19.43
C VAL A 89 -14.34 11.93 -18.88
N LYS A 90 -14.54 11.03 -17.94
CA LYS A 90 -15.77 10.95 -17.18
C LYS A 90 -15.46 10.95 -15.70
N LYS A 91 -16.32 11.59 -14.90
CA LYS A 91 -16.26 11.44 -13.45
C LYS A 91 -16.37 9.95 -13.15
N THR A 92 -15.45 9.41 -12.36
CA THR A 92 -15.62 8.05 -11.86
C THR A 92 -16.93 8.04 -11.09
N ALA A 93 -17.87 7.16 -11.45
CA ALA A 93 -19.13 7.06 -10.73
C ALA A 93 -18.78 6.84 -9.27
N SER A 94 -19.11 7.81 -8.43
CA SER A 94 -19.27 7.54 -7.02
C SER A 94 -20.37 6.50 -6.99
N ARG A 95 -20.02 5.22 -6.79
CA ARG A 95 -20.90 4.31 -6.04
C ARG A 95 -21.39 5.14 -4.88
N GLU A 96 -22.69 5.15 -4.60
CA GLU A 96 -23.16 5.71 -3.33
C GLU A 96 -22.31 5.09 -2.24
N ILE A 97 -21.39 5.90 -1.77
CA ILE A 97 -20.44 5.52 -0.76
C ILE A 97 -21.28 5.64 0.50
N ASN A 98 -21.81 4.51 0.97
CA ASN A 98 -22.15 4.35 2.37
C ASN A 98 -21.04 5.03 3.17
N SER A 99 -21.38 6.12 3.85
CA SER A 99 -20.49 6.98 4.65
C SER A 99 -19.12 6.34 4.94
N ILE A 100 -18.09 6.60 4.10
CA ILE A 100 -16.74 6.13 4.41
C ILE A 100 -16.33 6.81 5.70
N ASN A 101 -16.06 5.99 6.71
CA ASN A 101 -15.42 6.41 7.96
C ASN A 101 -13.98 6.82 7.65
N LYS A 102 -13.80 8.06 7.17
CA LYS A 102 -12.51 8.65 6.91
C LYS A 102 -11.86 9.07 8.23
N THR A 103 -10.72 8.48 8.54
CA THR A 103 -9.93 8.87 9.70
C THR A 103 -8.62 9.50 9.24
N GLN A 104 -8.25 10.65 9.83
CA GLN A 104 -6.92 11.22 9.64
C GLN A 104 -5.97 10.64 10.69
N ILE A 105 -4.87 10.04 10.24
CA ILE A 105 -3.77 9.62 11.11
C ILE A 105 -2.52 10.39 10.69
N ASP A 106 -1.92 11.08 11.66
CA ASP A 106 -0.68 11.86 11.50
C ASP A 106 -0.74 12.97 10.42
N GLY A 107 -1.92 13.54 10.17
CA GLY A 107 -2.10 14.66 9.23
C GLY A 107 -1.85 14.32 7.76
N LYS A 108 -1.73 13.03 7.40
CA LYS A 108 -1.51 12.56 6.03
C LYS A 108 -2.68 11.72 5.52
N GLY A 109 -3.49 12.32 4.66
CA GLY A 109 -4.52 11.67 3.85
C GLY A 109 -5.70 11.12 4.66
N ASP A 110 -6.86 11.01 4.00
CA ASP A 110 -8.01 10.30 4.57
C ASP A 110 -7.77 8.80 4.42
N ILE A 111 -7.76 8.05 5.52
CA ILE A 111 -7.71 6.58 5.47
C ILE A 111 -9.13 6.08 5.21
N GLU A 112 -9.29 5.34 4.12
CA GLU A 112 -10.54 4.64 3.81
C GLU A 112 -10.62 3.36 4.65
N ILE A 113 -11.55 3.36 5.61
CA ILE A 113 -11.88 2.17 6.40
C ILE A 113 -13.05 1.46 5.71
N PRO A 114 -12.96 0.15 5.42
CA PRO A 114 -14.04 -0.57 4.77
C PRO A 114 -15.29 -0.61 5.64
N ASP A 115 -16.46 -0.62 5.00
CA ASP A 115 -17.67 -1.05 5.66
C ASP A 115 -17.69 -2.58 5.85
N LYS A 116 -18.68 -3.07 6.59
CA LYS A 116 -18.80 -4.49 6.93
C LYS A 116 -18.91 -5.38 5.70
N ASP A 117 -19.69 -4.97 4.70
CA ASP A 117 -19.94 -5.77 3.51
C ASP A 117 -18.69 -5.83 2.63
N GLU A 118 -18.01 -4.70 2.44
CA GLU A 118 -16.76 -4.62 1.69
C GLU A 118 -15.67 -5.48 2.36
N PHE A 119 -15.52 -5.38 3.67
CA PHE A 119 -14.53 -6.15 4.43
C PHE A 119 -14.76 -7.66 4.28
N ILE A 120 -16.00 -8.11 4.52
CA ILE A 120 -16.37 -9.53 4.38
C ILE A 120 -16.18 -10.01 2.94
N LYS A 121 -16.55 -9.20 1.94
CA LYS A 121 -16.36 -9.50 0.52
C LYS A 121 -14.87 -9.71 0.20
N GLY A 122 -14.00 -8.86 0.74
CA GLY A 122 -12.55 -8.98 0.59
C GLY A 122 -12.00 -10.27 1.19
N CYS A 123 -12.32 -10.57 2.45
CA CYS A 123 -11.90 -11.81 3.09
C CYS A 123 -12.40 -13.06 2.34
N ASN A 124 -13.64 -13.05 1.84
CA ASN A 124 -14.20 -14.15 1.05
C ASN A 124 -13.51 -14.31 -0.31
N ALA A 125 -13.17 -13.20 -0.98
CA ALA A 125 -12.42 -13.21 -2.22
C ALA A 125 -11.04 -13.87 -2.02
N PHE A 126 -10.35 -13.53 -0.92
CA PHE A 126 -9.10 -14.17 -0.53
C PHE A 126 -9.24 -15.66 -0.37
N LYS A 127 -10.18 -16.10 0.49
CA LYS A 127 -10.42 -17.52 0.78
C LYS A 127 -10.71 -18.34 -0.48
N LYS A 128 -11.41 -17.76 -1.47
CA LYS A 128 -11.76 -18.43 -2.73
C LYS A 128 -10.58 -18.55 -3.71
N ARG A 129 -9.66 -17.59 -3.72
CA ARG A 129 -8.69 -17.42 -4.81
C ARG A 129 -7.24 -17.64 -4.39
N GLU A 130 -6.86 -17.32 -3.16
CA GLU A 130 -5.48 -17.43 -2.69
C GLU A 130 -5.18 -18.83 -2.15
N LYS A 131 -4.58 -19.67 -3.00
CA LYS A 131 -4.24 -21.07 -2.65
C LYS A 131 -3.02 -21.18 -1.74
N ARG A 132 -2.19 -20.14 -1.62
CA ARG A 132 -0.93 -20.16 -0.84
C ARG A 132 -1.14 -19.87 0.65
N ASP A 133 -2.38 -19.71 1.12
CA ASP A 133 -2.70 -19.57 2.55
C ASP A 133 -2.24 -20.79 3.37
N SER A 134 -2.16 -21.97 2.75
CA SER A 134 -1.59 -23.17 3.37
C SER A 134 -0.14 -22.97 3.85
N MET A 135 0.67 -22.21 3.09
CA MET A 135 2.06 -21.91 3.47
C MET A 135 2.12 -21.02 4.71
N TYR A 136 1.20 -20.07 4.83
CA TYR A 136 1.07 -19.25 6.03
C TYR A 136 0.73 -20.09 7.26
N LYS A 137 -0.23 -21.02 7.13
CA LYS A 137 -0.62 -21.93 8.22
C LYS A 137 0.55 -22.80 8.67
N VAL A 138 1.28 -23.39 7.72
CA VAL A 138 2.46 -24.23 8.03
C VAL A 138 3.56 -23.41 8.70
N ALA A 139 3.93 -22.25 8.16
CA ALA A 139 4.97 -21.42 8.76
C ALA A 139 4.59 -20.92 10.16
N THR A 140 3.32 -20.52 10.35
CA THR A 140 2.81 -20.10 11.67
C THR A 140 2.85 -21.25 12.67
N PHE A 141 2.46 -22.46 12.24
CA PHE A 141 2.56 -23.66 13.07
C PHE A 141 4.02 -23.93 13.48
N LEU A 142 4.96 -23.89 12.54
CA LEU A 142 6.37 -24.17 12.81
C LEU A 142 6.99 -23.12 13.73
N VAL A 143 6.75 -21.82 13.49
CA VAL A 143 7.23 -20.75 14.39
C VAL A 143 6.65 -20.90 15.79
N LYS A 144 5.38 -21.31 15.92
CA LYS A 144 4.75 -21.58 17.21
C LYS A 144 5.35 -22.82 17.89
N HIS A 145 5.59 -23.88 17.14
CA HIS A 145 6.11 -25.15 17.65
C HIS A 145 7.56 -25.02 18.14
N PHE A 146 8.39 -24.29 17.39
CA PHE A 146 9.80 -24.09 17.68
C PHE A 146 10.11 -22.80 18.44
N TRP A 147 9.09 -22.17 19.01
CA TRP A 147 9.27 -20.93 19.74
C TRP A 147 10.28 -21.08 20.87
N GLY A 148 11.25 -20.14 20.95
CA GLY A 148 12.36 -20.20 21.89
C GLY A 148 13.61 -20.92 21.36
N SER A 149 13.54 -21.55 20.19
CA SER A 149 14.71 -22.06 19.45
C SER A 149 15.04 -21.14 18.27
N PRO A 150 15.99 -20.18 18.39
CA PRO A 150 16.30 -19.23 17.33
C PRO A 150 16.61 -19.86 15.98
N ARG A 151 17.31 -21.00 15.99
CA ARG A 151 17.71 -21.73 14.78
C ARG A 151 16.50 -22.25 14.03
N ASP A 152 15.67 -23.04 14.69
CA ASP A 152 14.48 -23.64 14.10
C ASP A 152 13.41 -22.60 13.75
N MET A 153 13.32 -21.51 14.52
CA MET A 153 12.51 -20.34 14.17
C MET A 153 13.00 -19.69 12.88
N SER A 154 14.33 -19.60 12.66
CA SER A 154 14.88 -19.05 11.43
C SER A 154 14.53 -19.92 10.22
N ASP A 155 14.59 -21.24 10.36
CA ASP A 155 14.19 -22.20 9.33
C ASP A 155 12.70 -22.07 9.00
N ALA A 156 11.85 -21.95 10.03
CA ALA A 156 10.41 -21.74 9.87
C ALA A 156 10.08 -20.41 9.15
N LEU A 157 10.82 -19.33 9.44
CA LEU A 157 10.69 -18.07 8.71
C LEU A 157 11.12 -18.21 7.24
N GLY A 158 12.18 -18.98 6.96
CA GLY A 158 12.65 -19.25 5.61
C GLY A 158 11.58 -19.86 4.71
N ILE A 159 10.76 -20.78 5.23
CA ILE A 159 9.65 -21.40 4.48
C ILE A 159 8.67 -20.35 3.96
N LEU A 160 8.22 -19.42 4.82
CA LEU A 160 7.30 -18.37 4.37
C LEU A 160 8.00 -17.39 3.44
N LEU A 161 9.21 -16.96 3.77
CA LEU A 161 9.91 -15.93 3.00
C LEU A 161 10.23 -16.39 1.58
N PHE A 162 10.67 -17.63 1.39
CA PHE A 162 10.98 -18.15 0.05
C PHE A 162 9.75 -18.48 -0.79
N THR A 163 8.60 -18.75 -0.16
CA THR A 163 7.35 -19.02 -0.89
C THR A 163 6.55 -17.73 -1.15
N TRP A 164 6.31 -16.91 -0.12
CA TRP A 164 5.51 -15.70 -0.20
C TRP A 164 6.28 -14.47 -0.66
N ASN A 165 7.61 -14.43 -0.51
CA ASN A 165 8.46 -13.35 -1.02
C ASN A 165 9.43 -13.85 -2.11
N HIS A 166 9.03 -14.92 -2.83
CA HIS A 166 9.82 -15.56 -3.88
C HIS A 166 10.36 -14.57 -4.92
N ALA A 167 9.57 -13.57 -5.33
CA ALA A 167 10.00 -12.58 -6.33
C ALA A 167 11.27 -11.82 -5.91
N PHE A 168 11.51 -11.67 -4.61
CA PHE A 168 12.72 -11.06 -4.06
C PHE A 168 13.85 -12.09 -3.88
N TYR A 169 13.56 -13.24 -3.25
CA TYR A 169 14.57 -14.23 -2.90
C TYR A 169 14.98 -15.17 -4.05
N ARG A 170 14.32 -15.12 -5.21
CA ARG A 170 14.80 -15.81 -6.43
C ARG A 170 16.17 -15.33 -6.91
N TYR A 171 16.68 -14.22 -6.36
CA TYR A 171 17.97 -13.64 -6.72
C TYR A 171 19.10 -13.93 -5.72
N GLY A 172 18.82 -14.69 -4.67
CA GLY A 172 19.78 -15.09 -3.65
C GLY A 172 19.12 -15.30 -2.29
N LEU A 173 19.75 -16.10 -1.45
CA LEU A 173 19.28 -16.40 -0.10
C LEU A 173 19.71 -15.31 0.88
N PHE A 174 19.08 -15.28 2.06
CA PHE A 174 19.62 -14.56 3.21
C PHE A 174 20.51 -15.51 4.04
N ASP A 175 21.23 -14.94 4.98
CA ASP A 175 22.17 -15.65 5.85
C ASP A 175 21.41 -16.14 7.11
N TYR A 176 21.24 -17.47 7.22
CA TYR A 176 20.50 -18.08 8.33
C TYR A 176 21.18 -17.83 9.68
N ASP A 177 22.51 -17.83 9.77
CA ASP A 177 23.23 -17.57 11.01
C ASP A 177 22.98 -16.12 11.49
N LYS A 178 22.92 -15.17 10.55
CA LYS A 178 22.53 -13.79 10.87
C LYS A 178 21.09 -13.67 11.33
N LEU A 179 20.17 -14.41 10.70
CA LEU A 179 18.76 -14.42 11.11
C LEU A 179 18.59 -15.06 12.49
N GLU A 180 19.23 -16.20 12.74
CA GLU A 180 19.26 -16.87 14.05
C GLU A 180 19.76 -15.92 15.13
N LYS A 181 20.91 -15.27 14.91
CA LYS A 181 21.48 -14.30 15.85
C LYS A 181 20.54 -13.10 16.06
N CYS A 182 19.89 -12.63 15.00
CA CYS A 182 18.89 -11.57 15.08
C CYS A 182 17.71 -11.99 15.97
N ILE A 183 17.14 -13.17 15.75
CA ILE A 183 16.04 -13.70 16.56
C ILE A 183 16.50 -13.82 18.02
N LYS A 184 17.63 -14.50 18.27
CA LYS A 184 18.18 -14.70 19.61
C LYS A 184 18.33 -13.40 20.39
N ASN A 185 18.88 -12.35 19.76
CA ASN A 185 19.09 -11.05 20.41
C ASN A 185 17.79 -10.29 20.69
N ASN A 186 16.69 -10.64 20.01
CA ASN A 186 15.43 -9.91 20.09
C ASN A 186 14.29 -10.73 20.73
N ILE A 187 14.51 -11.99 21.12
CA ILE A 187 13.50 -12.87 21.74
C ILE A 187 12.72 -12.18 22.86
N PRO A 188 13.35 -11.51 23.86
CA PRO A 188 12.58 -10.92 24.95
C PRO A 188 11.54 -9.89 24.48
N LYS A 189 11.90 -9.09 23.48
CA LYS A 189 10.99 -8.08 22.91
C LYS A 189 9.95 -8.71 21.98
N LEU A 190 10.34 -9.73 21.21
CA LEU A 190 9.41 -10.50 20.38
C LEU A 190 8.36 -11.22 21.23
N GLU A 191 8.75 -11.79 22.37
CA GLU A 191 7.86 -12.41 23.36
C GLU A 191 6.85 -11.41 23.91
N GLU A 192 7.31 -10.21 24.28
CA GLU A 192 6.45 -9.15 24.77
C GLU A 192 5.36 -8.81 23.74
N PHE A 193 5.73 -8.60 22.48
CA PHE A 193 4.77 -8.29 21.41
C PHE A 193 3.90 -9.47 21.02
N ARG A 194 4.42 -10.71 21.06
CA ARG A 194 3.67 -11.93 20.75
C ARG A 194 2.52 -12.17 21.73
N ASN A 195 2.71 -11.80 23.00
CA ASN A 195 1.69 -11.93 24.04
C ASN A 195 0.70 -10.75 24.10
N ARG A 196 0.77 -9.84 23.12
CA ARG A 196 -0.10 -8.67 23.00
C ARG A 196 -0.89 -8.75 21.70
N ASN A 197 -1.95 -7.96 21.60
CA ASN A 197 -2.68 -7.74 20.36
C ASN A 197 -2.56 -6.28 19.90
N ILE A 198 -2.90 -6.01 18.64
CA ILE A 198 -2.78 -4.68 18.02
C ILE A 198 -3.50 -3.58 18.80
N PHE A 199 -4.59 -3.89 19.50
CA PHE A 199 -5.32 -2.92 20.34
C PHE A 199 -4.45 -2.40 21.49
N ASN A 200 -3.48 -3.20 21.94
CA ASN A 200 -2.52 -2.82 22.97
C ASN A 200 -1.35 -1.96 22.44
N LEU A 201 -1.28 -1.62 21.15
CA LEU A 201 -0.23 -0.77 20.60
C LEU A 201 -0.28 0.64 21.23
N LYS A 202 0.88 1.12 21.71
CA LYS A 202 1.10 2.40 22.37
C LYS A 202 2.26 3.14 21.71
N ARG A 203 2.37 4.44 21.98
CA ARG A 203 3.46 5.29 21.46
C ARG A 203 4.85 4.84 21.91
N ASP A 204 4.97 4.29 23.12
CA ASP A 204 6.25 3.84 23.66
C ASP A 204 6.79 2.59 22.94
N ASP A 205 5.93 1.82 22.26
CA ASP A 205 6.35 0.64 21.49
C ASP A 205 7.10 1.01 20.22
N GLU A 206 6.91 2.22 19.71
CA GLU A 206 7.37 2.62 18.37
C GLU A 206 8.89 2.53 18.21
N ARG A 207 9.63 2.89 19.26
CA ARG A 207 11.08 2.77 19.28
C ARG A 207 11.50 1.31 19.14
N ASP A 208 10.84 0.42 19.87
CA ASP A 208 11.17 -1.00 19.88
C ASP A 208 10.76 -1.67 18.57
N ILE A 209 9.60 -1.30 18.00
CA ILE A 209 9.18 -1.75 16.67
C ILE A 209 10.18 -1.32 15.60
N LYS A 210 10.66 -0.05 15.62
CA LYS A 210 11.69 0.42 14.69
C LYS A 210 13.00 -0.34 14.86
N ASN A 211 13.40 -0.62 16.09
CA ASN A 211 14.61 -1.39 16.38
C ASN A 211 14.52 -2.83 15.84
N LEU A 212 13.42 -3.53 16.12
CA LEU A 212 13.14 -4.86 15.55
C LEU A 212 13.17 -4.80 14.03
N PHE A 213 12.45 -3.85 13.44
CA PHE A 213 12.38 -3.70 11.99
C PHE A 213 13.77 -3.54 11.39
N ASN A 214 14.60 -2.63 11.93
CA ASN A 214 15.96 -2.40 11.43
C ASN A 214 16.88 -3.60 11.62
N ASN A 215 16.76 -4.34 12.73
CA ASN A 215 17.53 -5.55 12.99
C ASN A 215 17.20 -6.63 11.97
N PHE A 216 15.91 -6.91 11.75
CA PHE A 216 15.46 -7.86 10.74
C PHE A 216 15.76 -7.39 9.32
N HIS A 217 15.69 -6.09 9.05
CA HIS A 217 16.02 -5.52 7.75
C HIS A 217 17.49 -5.75 7.36
N LYS A 218 18.40 -5.76 8.33
CA LYS A 218 19.81 -6.15 8.14
C LYS A 218 19.97 -7.67 8.00
N ALA A 219 19.32 -8.44 8.87
CA ALA A 219 19.47 -9.90 8.89
C ALA A 219 18.91 -10.60 7.63
N LEU A 220 17.84 -10.04 7.05
CA LEU A 220 17.13 -10.61 5.89
C LEU A 220 17.65 -10.09 4.54
N GLN A 221 18.79 -9.40 4.52
CA GLN A 221 19.47 -9.01 3.27
C GLN A 221 19.89 -10.24 2.49
N ILE A 222 19.86 -10.12 1.15
CA ILE A 222 20.47 -11.13 0.28
C ILE A 222 21.96 -11.21 0.61
N SER A 223 22.44 -12.41 0.94
CA SER A 223 23.81 -12.65 1.42
C SER A 223 24.80 -12.92 0.28
N GLU A 224 24.29 -13.28 -0.90
CA GLU A 224 25.06 -13.79 -2.02
C GLU A 224 24.58 -13.27 -3.40
N GLY A 225 25.36 -13.53 -4.44
CA GLY A 225 25.00 -13.19 -5.81
C GLY A 225 24.98 -11.68 -6.12
N ARG A 226 24.42 -11.34 -7.28
CA ARG A 226 24.45 -9.96 -7.83
C ARG A 226 23.70 -8.94 -6.96
N LEU A 227 22.70 -9.38 -6.21
CA LEU A 227 21.89 -8.51 -5.35
C LEU A 227 22.32 -8.57 -3.88
N LYS A 228 23.53 -9.06 -3.58
CA LYS A 228 24.10 -9.07 -2.22
C LYS A 228 23.96 -7.70 -1.53
N GLY A 229 23.50 -7.71 -0.30
CA GLY A 229 23.23 -6.53 0.53
C GLY A 229 21.86 -5.88 0.28
N LYS A 230 21.13 -6.28 -0.77
CA LYS A 230 19.77 -5.78 -1.01
C LYS A 230 18.82 -6.33 0.06
N SER A 231 17.94 -5.46 0.56
CA SER A 231 16.92 -5.78 1.56
C SER A 231 15.51 -5.64 1.00
N SER A 232 14.54 -6.22 1.70
CA SER A 232 13.12 -6.12 1.39
C SER A 232 12.33 -5.74 2.64
N PRO A 233 11.78 -4.51 2.72
CA PRO A 233 10.86 -4.12 3.79
C PRO A 233 9.63 -5.05 3.90
N VAL A 234 9.21 -5.65 2.78
CA VAL A 234 8.13 -6.63 2.73
C VAL A 234 8.55 -7.94 3.44
N ALA A 235 9.78 -8.42 3.22
CA ALA A 235 10.29 -9.59 3.94
C ALA A 235 10.30 -9.36 5.47
N VAL A 236 10.72 -8.18 5.91
CA VAL A 236 10.76 -7.82 7.34
C VAL A 236 9.36 -7.89 7.96
N SER A 237 8.36 -7.27 7.34
CA SER A 237 6.98 -7.32 7.87
C SER A 237 6.42 -8.74 7.97
N LYS A 238 6.73 -9.60 6.99
CA LYS A 238 6.29 -11.00 6.95
C LYS A 238 6.92 -11.80 8.08
N ALA A 239 8.22 -11.60 8.31
CA ALA A 239 8.93 -12.22 9.41
C ALA A 239 8.39 -11.75 10.77
N LEU A 240 8.26 -10.43 10.97
CA LEU A 240 7.75 -9.86 12.21
C LEU A 240 6.31 -10.30 12.52
N HIS A 241 5.45 -10.36 11.51
CA HIS A 241 4.08 -10.85 11.69
C HIS A 241 4.05 -12.33 12.10
N LEU A 242 4.84 -13.22 11.49
CA LEU A 242 4.88 -14.62 11.96
C LEU A 242 5.34 -14.74 13.42
N LEU A 243 6.24 -13.85 13.85
CA LEU A 243 6.77 -13.84 15.22
C LEU A 243 5.77 -13.24 16.23
N ALA A 244 4.93 -12.28 15.83
CA ALA A 244 3.91 -11.67 16.67
C ALA A 244 2.60 -11.42 15.87
N PRO A 245 1.83 -12.49 15.56
CA PRO A 245 0.75 -12.46 14.56
C PRO A 245 -0.49 -11.65 14.96
N ASP A 246 -0.66 -11.40 16.26
CA ASP A 246 -1.75 -10.60 16.80
C ASP A 246 -1.36 -9.11 16.98
N PHE A 247 -0.08 -8.78 16.92
CA PHE A 247 0.44 -7.44 17.24
C PHE A 247 1.10 -6.72 16.05
N LEU A 248 1.88 -7.42 15.23
CA LEU A 248 2.64 -6.82 14.12
C LEU A 248 1.96 -7.14 12.78
N PRO A 249 1.49 -6.15 12.01
CA PRO A 249 0.72 -6.39 10.79
C PRO A 249 1.61 -6.79 9.60
N LEU A 250 1.00 -7.55 8.67
CA LEU A 250 1.55 -7.82 7.35
C LEU A 250 1.36 -6.61 6.43
N TRP A 251 2.34 -6.37 5.56
CA TRP A 251 2.15 -5.47 4.43
C TRP A 251 2.76 -6.05 3.14
N ASP A 252 2.40 -5.47 2.02
CA ASP A 252 3.15 -5.56 0.78
C ASP A 252 3.28 -4.17 0.14
N ASN A 253 3.95 -4.08 -1.01
CA ASN A 253 4.15 -2.80 -1.67
C ASN A 253 2.84 -2.10 -2.10
N LYS A 254 1.90 -2.83 -2.69
CA LYS A 254 0.64 -2.23 -3.16
C LYS A 254 -0.22 -1.79 -1.97
N ILE A 255 -0.28 -2.62 -0.91
CA ILE A 255 -0.97 -2.27 0.34
C ILE A 255 -0.34 -1.03 0.96
N ALA A 256 0.98 -1.00 1.13
CA ALA A 256 1.67 0.12 1.75
C ALA A 256 1.46 1.43 0.96
N GLN A 257 1.51 1.37 -0.38
CA GLN A 257 1.19 2.52 -1.24
C GLN A 257 -0.25 3.01 -1.10
N ALA A 258 -1.22 2.10 -1.01
CA ALA A 258 -2.63 2.45 -0.83
C ALA A 258 -2.89 3.25 0.46
N TYR A 259 -2.13 2.96 1.52
CA TYR A 259 -2.18 3.70 2.79
C TYR A 259 -1.16 4.86 2.88
N GLY A 260 -0.47 5.17 1.78
CA GLY A 260 0.53 6.24 1.70
C GLY A 260 1.80 5.98 2.50
N CYS A 261 2.12 4.72 2.81
CA CYS A 261 3.29 4.27 3.54
C CYS A 261 4.41 3.82 2.58
N TYR A 262 5.19 4.76 2.06
CA TYR A 262 6.23 4.47 1.06
C TYR A 262 7.55 4.02 1.70
N TYR A 263 7.93 2.75 1.53
CA TYR A 263 9.13 2.17 2.16
C TYR A 263 10.49 2.64 1.57
N SER A 264 10.50 3.52 0.56
CA SER A 264 11.73 3.93 -0.14
C SER A 264 12.62 4.89 0.64
N VAL A 265 12.07 5.64 1.60
CA VAL A 265 12.81 6.69 2.33
C VAL A 265 13.14 6.26 3.75
N ASN A 266 12.12 5.86 4.53
CA ASN A 266 12.30 5.43 5.92
C ASN A 266 11.36 4.26 6.25
N PRO A 267 11.73 3.02 5.87
CA PRO A 267 10.82 1.88 5.94
C PRO A 267 10.39 1.53 7.37
N ALA A 268 11.24 1.74 8.38
CA ALA A 268 10.89 1.49 9.77
C ALA A 268 9.86 2.49 10.30
N GLU A 269 9.98 3.77 9.93
CA GLU A 269 9.00 4.81 10.31
C GLU A 269 7.65 4.55 9.64
N GLU A 270 7.65 4.24 8.35
CA GLU A 270 6.42 3.94 7.63
C GLU A 270 5.77 2.65 8.10
N TYR A 271 6.55 1.66 8.57
CA TYR A 271 5.99 0.45 9.19
C TYR A 271 5.31 0.75 10.53
N VAL A 272 5.90 1.60 11.38
CA VAL A 272 5.24 2.05 12.62
C VAL A 272 3.95 2.80 12.32
N ARG A 273 3.98 3.72 11.35
CA ARG A 273 2.77 4.42 10.91
C ARG A 273 1.72 3.43 10.43
N PHE A 274 2.12 2.44 9.64
CA PHE A 274 1.21 1.39 9.17
C PHE A 274 0.62 0.58 10.33
N CYS A 275 1.37 0.30 11.41
CA CYS A 275 0.83 -0.32 12.62
C CYS A 275 -0.30 0.52 13.24
N ARG A 276 -0.15 1.85 13.31
CA ARG A 276 -1.21 2.75 13.81
C ARG A 276 -2.46 2.72 12.90
N ILE A 277 -2.25 2.70 11.58
CA ILE A 277 -3.33 2.60 10.58
C ILE A 277 -4.11 1.30 10.77
N VAL A 278 -3.40 0.17 10.82
CA VAL A 278 -4.02 -1.14 10.98
C VAL A 278 -4.72 -1.27 12.34
N LYS A 279 -4.20 -0.65 13.41
CA LYS A 279 -4.90 -0.55 14.69
C LYS A 279 -6.25 0.14 14.53
N ALA A 280 -6.30 1.31 13.89
CA ALA A 280 -7.54 2.05 13.69
C ALA A 280 -8.55 1.26 12.83
N ILE A 281 -8.08 0.56 11.79
CA ILE A 281 -8.92 -0.34 11.00
C ILE A 281 -9.45 -1.48 11.88
N ALA A 282 -8.58 -2.12 12.67
CA ALA A 282 -8.96 -3.23 13.55
C ALA A 282 -10.03 -2.81 14.57
N GLU A 283 -9.94 -1.60 15.12
CA GLU A 283 -10.94 -1.07 16.06
C GLU A 283 -12.34 -0.96 15.45
N GLN A 284 -12.43 -0.71 14.15
CA GLN A 284 -13.70 -0.58 13.42
C GLN A 284 -14.23 -1.94 12.93
N VAL A 285 -13.34 -2.81 12.47
CA VAL A 285 -13.75 -4.08 11.83
C VAL A 285 -13.88 -5.25 12.79
N LYS A 286 -13.49 -5.10 14.07
CA LYS A 286 -13.49 -6.20 15.06
C LYS A 286 -14.84 -6.92 15.21
N ASP A 287 -15.94 -6.20 15.00
CA ASP A 287 -17.31 -6.73 15.18
C ASP A 287 -17.94 -7.18 13.84
N PHE A 288 -17.18 -7.16 12.74
CA PHE A 288 -17.69 -7.49 11.41
C PHE A 288 -17.74 -9.00 11.16
N ILE A 289 -16.89 -9.78 11.82
CA ILE A 289 -16.68 -11.19 11.48
C ILE A 289 -17.10 -12.10 12.65
N SER A 290 -17.76 -13.19 12.32
CA SER A 290 -18.09 -14.31 13.23
C SER A 290 -16.82 -15.02 13.77
N PRO A 291 -16.95 -15.91 14.77
CA PRO A 291 -15.82 -16.67 15.30
C PRO A 291 -15.01 -17.36 14.18
N THR A 292 -13.71 -17.09 14.16
CA THR A 292 -12.74 -17.60 13.19
C THR A 292 -11.45 -17.95 13.91
N ASP A 293 -10.67 -18.87 13.35
CA ASP A 293 -9.35 -19.27 13.84
C ASP A 293 -8.24 -18.26 13.51
N LYS A 294 -8.58 -17.23 12.71
CA LYS A 294 -7.64 -16.20 12.24
C LYS A 294 -7.61 -14.98 13.16
N THR A 295 -6.42 -14.40 13.31
CA THR A 295 -6.23 -13.12 14.00
C THR A 295 -6.89 -11.98 13.21
N ILE A 296 -7.30 -10.91 13.90
CA ILE A 296 -7.86 -9.72 13.24
C ILE A 296 -6.87 -9.12 12.22
N LEU A 297 -5.58 -9.16 12.53
CA LEU A 297 -4.53 -8.71 11.62
C LEU A 297 -4.45 -9.55 10.35
N LYS A 298 -4.63 -10.87 10.45
CA LYS A 298 -4.68 -11.72 9.27
C LYS A 298 -5.92 -11.43 8.41
N LEU A 299 -7.07 -11.15 9.01
CA LEU A 299 -8.29 -10.80 8.27
C LEU A 299 -8.13 -9.47 7.53
N ILE A 300 -7.51 -8.47 8.18
CA ILE A 300 -7.18 -7.19 7.55
C ILE A 300 -6.19 -7.37 6.39
N ASP A 301 -5.17 -8.22 6.56
CA ASP A 301 -4.25 -8.61 5.48
C ASP A 301 -5.00 -9.24 4.28
N GLU A 302 -5.93 -10.16 4.51
CA GLU A 302 -6.71 -10.82 3.44
C GLU A 302 -7.59 -9.85 2.66
N TYR A 303 -8.26 -8.95 3.38
CA TYR A 303 -9.02 -7.87 2.77
C TYR A 303 -8.09 -6.95 1.95
N ASN A 304 -7.00 -6.47 2.55
CA ASN A 304 -6.06 -5.57 1.89
C ASN A 304 -5.43 -6.20 0.64
N TYR A 305 -5.06 -7.48 0.73
CA TYR A 305 -4.51 -8.22 -0.40
C TYR A 305 -5.52 -8.35 -1.54
N SER A 306 -6.78 -8.65 -1.20
CA SER A 306 -7.86 -8.77 -2.19
C SER A 306 -8.18 -7.44 -2.85
N LYS A 307 -8.22 -6.34 -2.09
CA LYS A 307 -8.56 -5.00 -2.60
C LYS A 307 -7.40 -4.36 -3.34
N TYR A 308 -6.25 -4.22 -2.70
CA TYR A 308 -5.15 -3.40 -3.22
C TYR A 308 -4.16 -4.21 -4.04
N THR A 309 -3.85 -5.45 -3.63
CA THR A 309 -2.79 -6.21 -4.30
C THR A 309 -3.29 -6.90 -5.56
N GLN A 310 -4.44 -7.56 -5.44
CA GLN A 310 -5.04 -8.38 -6.49
C GLN A 310 -6.24 -7.73 -7.19
N GLU A 311 -6.81 -6.66 -6.63
CA GLU A 311 -7.94 -5.92 -7.23
C GLU A 311 -9.14 -6.83 -7.55
N TRP A 312 -9.42 -7.79 -6.65
CA TRP A 312 -10.53 -8.73 -6.79
C TRP A 312 -11.89 -8.15 -6.38
N ILE A 313 -11.89 -7.04 -5.63
CA ILE A 313 -13.09 -6.39 -5.10
C ILE A 313 -13.12 -4.90 -5.40
#